data_AF-W1PZL1-F1
#
_entry.id   AF-W1PZL1-F1
#
_cell.length_a   1.000
_cell.length_b   1.000
_cell.length_c   1.000
_cell.angle_alpha   90.00
_cell.angle_beta   90.00
_cell.angle_gamma   90.00
#
_symmetry.space_group_name_H-M   'P 1'
#
loop_
_entity.id
_entity.type
_entity.pdbx_description
1 polymer ?
#
loop_
_entity_poly.entity_id
_entity_poly.type
_entity_poly.pdbx_seq_one_letter_code
_entity_poly.pdbx_strand_id
1 'polypeptide(L)' 'MRNQFLSNGKFKNADHQVVVNSEQSRISIATFHNPAPEAMVYPLKLEEGEKAILDEPITFKDMYRNKMGRDL' A
#
# COMPACT_ATOMS: atom_id res chain seq x y z
N MET A 1 1.57 4.81 0.85
CA MET A 1 0.82 4.20 1.98
C MET A 1 -0.18 3.14 1.47
N ARG A 2 -0.14 1.90 1.97
CA ARG A 2 -1.17 0.88 1.65
C ARG A 2 -2.38 1.06 2.57
N ASN A 3 -3.19 2.07 2.26
CA ASN A 3 -4.42 2.35 2.99
C ASN A 3 -5.39 1.16 2.99
N GLN A 4 -5.27 0.24 2.03
CA GLN A 4 -6.03 -0.99 1.99
C GLN A 4 -5.95 -1.82 3.29
N PHE A 5 -4.79 -1.91 3.94
CA PHE A 5 -4.70 -2.67 5.20
C PHE A 5 -5.34 -1.94 6.37
N LEU A 6 -5.03 -0.64 6.51
CA LEU A 6 -5.55 0.20 7.59
C LEU A 6 -7.08 0.35 7.54
N SER A 7 -7.65 0.36 6.34
CA SER A 7 -9.08 0.50 6.08
C SER A 7 -9.83 -0.83 5.97
N ASN A 8 -9.18 -1.96 6.29
CA ASN A 8 -9.71 -3.31 6.07
C ASN A 8 -10.28 -3.56 4.67
N GLY A 9 -9.62 -3.00 3.65
CA GLY A 9 -10.00 -3.17 2.26
C GLY A 9 -11.05 -2.19 1.73
N LYS A 10 -11.53 -1.25 2.55
CA LYS A 10 -12.47 -0.18 2.12
C LYS A 10 -11.81 0.77 1.11
N PHE A 11 -10.53 1.07 1.29
CA PHE A 11 -9.73 1.77 0.28
C PHE A 11 -8.95 0.77 -0.58
N LYS A 12 -9.06 0.91 -1.91
CA LYS A 12 -8.32 0.08 -2.87
C LYS A 12 -7.06 0.81 -3.34
N ASN A 13 -6.02 0.04 -3.69
CA ASN A 13 -4.87 0.62 -4.36
C ASN A 13 -5.26 1.00 -5.80
N ALA A 14 -4.75 2.12 -6.29
CA ALA A 14 -4.96 2.54 -7.66
C ALA A 14 -3.89 1.91 -8.56
N ASP A 15 -4.31 1.05 -9.48
CA ASP A 15 -3.45 0.61 -10.58
C ASP A 15 -3.22 1.80 -11.52
N HIS A 16 -1.96 2.07 -11.84
CA HIS A 16 -1.57 3.17 -12.70
C HIS A 16 -0.34 2.79 -13.51
N GLN A 17 -0.31 3.25 -14.76
CA GLN A 17 0.82 3.07 -15.67
C GLN A 17 1.14 4.40 -16.35
N VAL A 18 2.39 4.58 -16.73
CA VAL A 18 2.83 5.71 -17.55
C VAL A 18 3.25 5.14 -18.91
N VAL A 19 2.67 5.68 -19.98
CA VAL A 19 3.02 5.32 -21.36
C VAL A 19 3.98 6.36 -21.94
N VAL A 20 4.85 5.90 -22.83
CA VAL A 20 5.80 6.75 -23.56
C VAL A 20 5.19 7.26 -24.87
N ASN A 21 5.70 8.37 -25.39
CA ASN A 21 5.38 8.87 -26.73
C ASN A 21 6.68 9.28 -27.46
N SER A 22 6.61 9.42 -28.79
CA SER A 22 7.76 9.76 -29.64
C SER A 22 7.93 11.25 -29.93
N GLU A 23 7.03 12.11 -29.45
CA GLU A 23 6.95 13.52 -29.85
C GLU A 23 7.61 14.45 -28.84
N GLN A 24 7.45 14.16 -27.55
CA GLN A 24 7.90 15.06 -26.48
C GLN A 24 8.22 14.33 -25.17
N SER A 25 9.14 14.93 -24.42
CA SER A 25 9.49 14.50 -23.07
C SER A 25 8.37 14.80 -22.07
N ARG A 26 8.09 13.85 -21.18
CA ARG A 26 7.22 14.03 -20.01
C ARG A 26 8.04 13.91 -18.73
N ILE A 27 7.98 14.94 -17.88
CA ILE A 27 8.65 14.95 -16.57
C ILE A 27 7.58 14.97 -15.48
N SER A 28 7.74 14.13 -14.46
CA SER A 28 6.90 14.13 -13.27
C SER A 28 7.73 13.80 -12.03
N ILE A 29 7.38 14.40 -10.90
CA ILE A 29 7.96 14.10 -9.59
C ILE A 29 6.91 13.34 -8.77
N ALA A 30 7.29 12.19 -8.22
CA ALA A 30 6.45 11.40 -7.34
C ALA A 30 6.97 11.46 -5.90
N THR A 31 6.10 11.81 -4.96
CA THR A 31 6.41 11.83 -3.53
C THR A 31 5.56 10.79 -2.81
N PHE A 32 6.20 9.90 -2.07
CA PHE A 32 5.53 8.84 -1.32
C PHE A 32 5.53 9.14 0.17
N HIS A 33 4.34 9.27 0.75
CA HIS A 33 4.16 9.36 2.20
C HIS A 33 3.93 7.95 2.75
N ASN A 34 4.82 7.54 3.65
CA ASN A 34 4.83 6.20 4.24
C ASN A 34 5.00 6.29 5.76
N PRO A 35 4.46 5.31 6.52
CA PRO A 35 4.74 5.17 7.95
C PRO A 35 6.24 5.00 8.23
N ALA A 36 6.63 5.22 9.48
CA ALA A 36 7.94 4.81 9.97
C ALA A 36 8.13 3.28 9.80
N PRO A 37 9.36 2.79 9.56
CA PRO A 37 9.60 1.36 9.31
C PRO A 37 9.04 0.42 10.40
N GLU A 38 9.17 0.81 11.66
CA GLU A 38 8.73 0.03 12.83
C GLU A 38 7.27 0.34 13.23
N ALA A 39 6.56 1.17 12.47
CA ALA A 39 5.15 1.42 12.73
C ALA A 39 4.32 0.16 12.47
N MET A 40 3.42 -0.17 13.40
CA MET A 40 2.52 -1.31 13.28
C MET A 40 1.41 -1.03 12.27
N VAL A 41 1.16 -1.99 11.39
CA VAL A 41 0.09 -1.98 10.38
C VAL A 41 -0.94 -3.03 10.75
N TYR A 42 -2.18 -2.59 10.93
CA TYR A 42 -3.36 -3.42 11.24
C TYR A 42 -4.64 -2.66 10.84
N PRO A 43 -5.77 -3.35 10.65
CA PRO A 43 -7.06 -2.69 10.43
C PRO A 43 -7.42 -1.77 11.61
N LEU A 44 -7.61 -0.48 11.35
CA LEU A 44 -7.88 0.51 12.41
C LEU A 44 -9.32 0.44 12.93
N LYS A 45 -10.25 -0.06 12.10
CA LYS A 45 -11.65 -0.26 12.44
C LYS A 45 -12.21 -1.46 11.68
N LEU A 46 -12.88 -2.34 12.42
CA LEU A 46 -13.68 -3.45 11.88
C LEU A 46 -15.14 -3.20 12.26
N GLU A 47 -16.07 -3.40 11.33
CA GLU A 47 -17.50 -3.46 11.67
C GLU A 47 -17.86 -4.84 12.24
N GLU A 48 -19.02 -4.95 12.88
CA GLU A 48 -19.50 -6.23 13.42
C GLU A 48 -19.63 -7.29 12.32
N GLY A 49 -19.07 -8.47 12.56
CA GLY A 49 -19.02 -9.57 11.59
C GLY A 49 -17.94 -9.44 10.50
N GLU A 50 -17.14 -8.37 10.49
CA GLU A 50 -16.09 -8.17 9.49
C GLU A 50 -14.81 -8.96 9.87
N LYS A 51 -14.32 -9.80 8.96
CA LYS A 51 -13.03 -10.48 9.14
C LYS A 51 -11.88 -9.51 8.82
N ALA A 52 -10.87 -9.50 9.68
CA ALA A 52 -9.64 -8.75 9.45
C ALA A 52 -8.90 -9.27 8.20
N ILE A 53 -8.39 -8.35 7.38
CA ILE A 53 -7.56 -8.67 6.20
C ILE A 53 -6.15 -9.14 6.58
N LEU A 54 -5.72 -8.88 7.80
CA LEU A 54 -4.47 -9.37 8.39
C LEU A 54 -4.82 -10.26 9.58
N ASP A 55 -4.19 -11.43 9.64
CA ASP A 55 -4.34 -12.36 10.78
C ASP A 55 -3.64 -11.80 12.03
N GLU A 56 -2.50 -11.12 11.86
CA GLU A 56 -1.75 -10.47 12.93
C GLU A 56 -1.19 -9.10 12.49
N PRO A 57 -1.01 -8.16 13.44
CA PRO A 57 -0.31 -6.89 13.16
C PRO A 57 1.13 -7.14 12.71
N ILE A 58 1.59 -6.41 11.70
CA ILE A 58 2.95 -6.49 11.16
C ILE A 58 3.61 -5.11 11.10
N THR A 59 4.93 -5.04 11.09
CA THR A 59 5.62 -3.76 10.87
C THR A 59 5.46 -3.28 9.42
N PHE A 60 5.50 -1.97 9.19
CA PHE A 60 5.50 -1.41 7.84
C PHE A 60 6.68 -1.93 6.99
N LYS A 61 7.84 -2.13 7.62
CA LYS A 61 9.03 -2.72 7.02
C LYS A 61 8.80 -4.15 6.53
N ASP A 62 8.17 -5.00 7.33
CA ASP A 62 7.88 -6.38 6.92
C ASP A 62 6.78 -6.44 5.86
N MET A 63 5.76 -5.58 5.97
CA MET A 63 4.76 -5.40 4.92
C MET A 63 5.40 -5.04 3.58
N TYR A 64 6.37 -4.12 3.59
CA TYR A 64 7.09 -3.69 2.39
C TYR A 64 7.96 -4.80 1.81
N ARG A 65 8.72 -5.52 2.63
CA ARG A 65 9.52 -6.69 2.21
C ARG A 65 8.67 -7.78 1.58
N ASN A 66 7.55 -8.14 2.22
CA ASN A 66 6.63 -9.16 1.72
C ASN A 66 6.01 -8.79 0.37
N LYS A 67 5.80 -7.49 0.11
CA LYS A 67 5.37 -7.01 -1.20
C LYS A 67 6.49 -7.22 -2.23
N MET A 68 7.68 -6.68 -1.97
CA MET A 68 8.77 -6.69 -2.95
C MET A 68 9.20 -8.11 -3.32
N GLY A 69 9.11 -9.06 -2.38
CA GLY A 69 9.38 -10.48 -2.66
C GLY A 69 8.31 -11.21 -3.47
N ARG A 70 7.13 -10.63 -3.70
CA ARG A 70 6.07 -11.18 -4.57
C ARG A 70 6.02 -10.54 -5.95
N ASP A 71 6.59 -9.34 -6.09
CA ASP A 71 6.61 -8.56 -7.33
C ASP A 71 7.90 -8.82 -8.16
N LEU A 72 8.85 -9.60 -7.63
CA LEU A 72 10.04 -10.15 -8.30
C LEU A 72 9.81 -11.63 -8.64
#